data_AF-A0A966Q8P8-F1
#
_entry.id   AF-A0A966Q8P8-F1
#
_cell.length_a   1.000
_cell.length_b   1.000
_cell.length_c   1.000
_cell.angle_alpha   90.00
_cell.angle_beta   90.00
_cell.angle_gamma   90.00
#
_symmetry.space_group_name_H-M   'P 1'
#
loop_
_entity.id
_entity.type
_entity.pdbx_description
1 polymer ?
#
loop_
_entity_poly.entity_id
_entity_poly.type
_entity_poly.pdbx_seq_one_letter_code
_entity_poly.pdbx_strand_id
1 'polypeptide(L)'
;MKQIVSNYTYNPASNVVTLGGLNIGADQLLLIVAPGVGRTMYNFASVTGSVVAGSDTRVTLNASTLGLTTTSPLVIFYDDQSSAQAVTGTVGLDPASLLALENVTVTIGSNIYGTVTISNLPATQAISGTVTANTSFGSSLGLAIEQVDDSGNVGQKIAVQLYNPTGLPVGASGETLAVSGTVTIGSLPAISGTVTANLGGIAGG
;
A
#
# COMPACT_ATOMS: atom_id res chain seq x y z
N MET A 1 34.60 -2.60 0.50
CA MET A 1 35.96 -2.04 0.37
C MET A 1 36.93 -2.99 1.07
N LYS A 2 38.12 -3.19 0.49
CA LYS A 2 39.16 -4.06 1.05
C LYS A 2 39.77 -3.39 2.29
N GLN A 3 39.57 -3.96 3.47
CA GLN A 3 40.09 -3.45 4.73
C GLN A 3 41.19 -4.35 5.30
N ILE A 4 42.04 -3.79 6.16
CA ILE A 4 43.11 -4.51 6.84
C ILE A 4 42.75 -4.65 8.33
N VAL A 5 42.75 -5.88 8.84
CA VAL A 5 42.53 -6.12 10.28
C VAL A 5 43.79 -5.78 11.07
N SER A 6 43.66 -4.83 12.00
CA SER A 6 44.73 -4.43 12.91
C SER A 6 44.66 -5.10 14.29
N ASN A 7 43.47 -5.56 14.70
CA ASN A 7 43.25 -6.27 15.97
C ASN A 7 43.05 -7.77 15.71
N TYR A 8 44.11 -8.56 15.83
CA TYR A 8 44.03 -10.02 15.75
C TYR A 8 44.99 -10.71 16.72
N THR A 9 44.71 -11.97 16.99
CA THR A 9 45.64 -12.88 17.69
C THR A 9 45.85 -14.14 16.85
N TYR A 10 47.04 -14.72 16.92
CA TYR A 10 47.36 -15.98 16.26
C TYR A 10 47.85 -17.02 17.29
N ASN A 11 47.23 -18.20 17.28
CA ASN A 11 47.64 -19.32 18.11
C ASN A 11 48.32 -20.39 17.22
N PRO A 12 49.65 -20.58 17.32
CA PRO A 12 50.37 -21.56 16.52
C PRO A 12 50.06 -23.02 16.92
N ALA A 13 49.59 -23.28 18.14
CA ALA A 13 49.26 -24.63 18.58
C ALA A 13 47.98 -25.16 17.93
N SER A 14 46.99 -24.29 17.71
CA SER A 14 45.73 -24.64 17.05
C SER A 14 45.64 -24.16 15.59
N ASN A 15 46.64 -23.43 15.11
CA ASN A 15 46.65 -22.75 13.81
C ASN A 15 45.43 -21.86 13.56
N VAL A 16 44.98 -21.15 14.61
CA VAL A 16 43.80 -20.29 14.55
C VAL A 16 44.21 -18.83 14.62
N VAL A 17 43.70 -18.02 13.70
CA VAL A 17 43.69 -16.56 13.76
C VAL A 17 42.34 -16.11 14.28
N THR A 18 42.32 -15.24 15.28
CA THR A 18 41.09 -14.62 15.80
C THR A 18 41.11 -13.13 15.48
N LEU A 19 40.11 -12.65 14.74
CA LEU A 19 39.94 -11.25 14.34
C LEU A 19 39.00 -10.58 15.35
N GLY A 20 39.57 -9.75 16.23
CA GLY A 20 38.84 -9.21 17.38
C GLY A 20 37.84 -8.12 16.99
N GLY A 21 36.59 -8.25 17.43
CA GLY A 21 35.51 -7.29 17.19
C GLY A 21 35.00 -7.28 15.74
N LEU A 22 35.31 -8.31 14.96
CA LEU A 22 34.93 -8.41 13.56
C LEU A 22 34.05 -9.65 13.35
N ASN A 23 32.84 -9.46 12.81
CA ASN A 23 31.90 -10.53 12.47
C ASN A 23 31.77 -10.66 10.95
N ILE A 24 32.66 -11.42 10.33
CA ILE A 24 32.68 -11.60 8.88
C ILE A 24 32.56 -13.08 8.48
N GLY A 25 31.86 -13.32 7.38
CA GLY A 25 31.71 -14.64 6.78
C GLY A 25 32.93 -15.08 5.95
N ALA A 26 32.92 -16.34 5.53
CA ALA A 26 33.96 -16.90 4.66
C ALA A 26 34.02 -16.20 3.29
N ASP A 27 32.87 -15.73 2.81
CA ASP A 27 32.66 -14.95 1.58
C ASP A 27 33.25 -13.54 1.65
N GLN A 28 33.44 -13.01 2.86
CA GLN A 28 34.01 -11.69 3.09
C GLN A 28 35.53 -11.74 3.36
N LEU A 29 36.06 -12.85 3.88
CA LEU A 29 37.51 -13.00 4.09
C LEU A 29 38.22 -13.28 2.76
N LEU A 30 39.15 -12.42 2.35
CA LEU A 30 39.79 -12.50 1.05
C LEU A 30 41.14 -13.22 1.11
N LEU A 31 42.01 -12.77 2.00
CA LEU A 31 43.42 -13.17 2.00
C LEU A 31 44.05 -12.98 3.39
N ILE A 32 44.84 -13.96 3.83
CA ILE A 32 45.75 -13.82 4.97
C ILE A 32 47.15 -14.15 4.48
N VAL A 33 48.10 -13.24 4.69
CA VAL A 33 49.52 -13.46 4.38
C VAL A 33 50.38 -13.28 5.62
N ALA A 34 51.42 -14.09 5.72
CA ALA A 34 52.47 -13.98 6.73
C ALA A 34 53.74 -13.43 6.05
N PRO A 35 53.92 -12.10 5.96
CA PRO A 35 55.04 -11.50 5.24
C PRO A 35 56.41 -11.91 5.80
N GLY A 36 56.52 -12.13 7.11
CA GLY A 36 57.77 -12.54 7.75
C GLY A 36 58.33 -13.88 7.27
N VAL A 37 57.49 -14.73 6.66
CA VAL A 37 57.87 -16.02 6.07
C VAL A 37 57.55 -16.11 4.58
N GLY A 38 57.04 -15.03 3.98
CA GLY A 38 56.72 -14.96 2.55
C GLY A 38 55.60 -15.91 2.09
N ARG A 39 54.62 -16.22 2.96
CA ARG A 39 53.58 -17.22 2.64
C ARG A 39 52.15 -16.66 2.69
N THR A 40 51.31 -17.19 1.82
CA THR A 40 49.85 -17.06 1.92
C THR A 40 49.30 -18.15 2.84
N MET A 41 48.58 -17.73 3.87
CA MET A 41 48.03 -18.59 4.92
C MET A 41 46.58 -18.98 4.65
N TYR A 42 45.84 -18.09 4.00
CA TYR A 42 44.47 -18.29 3.55
C TYR A 42 44.27 -17.51 2.27
N ASN A 43 43.59 -18.10 1.30
CA ASN A 43 43.18 -17.44 0.06
C ASN A 43 41.80 -17.94 -0.28
N PHE A 44 40.84 -17.02 -0.37
CA PHE A 44 39.45 -17.32 -0.73
C PHE A 44 39.33 -18.21 -1.97
N ALA A 45 40.25 -18.07 -2.93
CA ALA A 45 40.21 -18.80 -4.19
C ALA A 45 41.00 -20.12 -4.22
N SER A 46 41.92 -20.40 -3.28
CA SER A 46 42.83 -21.55 -3.46
C SER A 46 43.46 -22.17 -2.22
N VAL A 47 43.48 -21.49 -1.06
CA VAL A 47 44.03 -22.04 0.20
C VAL A 47 42.91 -22.02 1.22
N THR A 48 42.28 -23.18 1.40
CA THR A 48 41.09 -23.34 2.23
C THR A 48 41.44 -23.44 3.70
N GLY A 49 41.02 -22.45 4.47
CA GLY A 49 40.86 -22.56 5.93
C GLY A 49 39.37 -22.62 6.28
N SER A 50 39.05 -22.88 7.54
CA SER A 50 37.66 -22.74 8.03
C SER A 50 37.46 -21.37 8.66
N VAL A 51 36.45 -20.63 8.22
CA VAL A 51 36.07 -19.33 8.80
C VAL A 51 34.78 -19.51 9.59
N VAL A 52 34.79 -19.10 10.85
CA VAL A 52 33.61 -19.09 11.73
C VAL A 52 33.34 -17.65 12.14
N ALA A 53 32.20 -17.13 11.67
CA ALA A 53 31.70 -15.81 12.03
C ALA A 53 31.14 -15.79 13.47
N GLY A 54 31.13 -14.63 14.11
CA GLY A 54 30.74 -14.43 15.50
C GLY A 54 31.13 -13.03 15.99
N SER A 55 31.09 -12.79 17.31
CA SER A 55 31.62 -11.52 17.86
C SER A 55 33.08 -11.28 17.47
N ASP A 56 33.86 -12.36 17.41
CA ASP A 56 35.17 -12.41 16.80
C ASP A 56 35.15 -13.46 15.69
N THR A 57 35.72 -13.14 14.54
CA THR A 57 35.86 -14.10 13.45
C THR A 57 37.05 -14.99 13.71
N ARG A 58 36.84 -16.30 13.66
CA ARG A 58 37.91 -17.30 13.86
C ARG A 58 38.24 -17.97 12.54
N VAL A 59 39.51 -17.94 12.16
CA VAL A 59 40.02 -18.54 10.93
C VAL A 59 40.99 -19.66 11.30
N THR A 60 40.61 -20.90 11.03
CA THR A 60 41.52 -22.04 11.13
C THR A 60 42.28 -22.16 9.84
N LEU A 61 43.60 -21.96 9.87
CA LEU A 61 44.44 -21.99 8.68
C LEU A 61 44.78 -23.46 8.34
N ASN A 62 44.83 -23.78 7.05
CA ASN A 62 45.30 -25.08 6.55
C ASN A 62 46.68 -24.97 5.87
N ALA A 63 47.37 -23.85 6.08
CA ALA A 63 48.71 -23.60 5.55
C ALA A 63 49.79 -24.02 6.56
N SER A 64 51.00 -24.27 6.05
CA SER A 64 52.17 -24.56 6.89
C SER A 64 52.48 -23.40 7.84
N THR A 65 52.64 -23.72 9.12
CA THR A 65 52.93 -22.78 10.21
C THR A 65 54.39 -22.71 10.61
N LEU A 66 55.28 -23.43 9.91
CA LEU A 66 56.71 -23.46 10.22
C LEU A 66 57.28 -22.02 10.21
N GLY A 67 57.93 -21.65 11.30
CA GLY A 67 58.51 -20.31 11.49
C GLY A 67 57.52 -19.23 11.95
N LEU A 68 56.26 -19.57 12.26
CA LEU A 68 55.30 -18.65 12.86
C LEU A 68 55.21 -18.86 14.37
N THR A 69 55.20 -17.74 15.10
CA THR A 69 54.99 -17.63 16.54
C THR A 69 53.71 -16.83 16.82
N THR A 70 53.25 -16.80 18.07
CA THR A 70 52.10 -15.99 18.49
C THR A 70 52.21 -14.49 18.18
N THR A 71 53.43 -14.00 17.96
CA THR A 71 53.75 -12.59 17.66
C THR A 71 54.10 -12.35 16.20
N SER A 72 54.00 -13.37 15.35
CA SER A 72 54.29 -13.22 13.92
C SER A 72 53.29 -12.27 13.26
N PRO A 73 53.77 -11.29 12.47
CA PRO A 73 52.89 -10.35 11.80
C PRO A 73 52.14 -11.05 10.67
N LEU A 74 50.82 -10.94 10.69
CA LEU A 74 49.89 -11.31 9.63
C LEU A 74 49.28 -10.05 9.02
N VAL A 75 49.08 -10.07 7.71
CA VAL A 75 48.28 -9.05 7.00
C VAL A 75 47.02 -9.75 6.51
N ILE A 76 45.88 -9.26 6.97
CA ILE A 76 44.57 -9.89 6.76
C ILE A 76 43.69 -8.91 6.00
N PHE A 77 43.21 -9.35 4.85
CA PHE A 77 42.32 -8.58 3.98
C PHE A 77 40.93 -9.20 3.96
N TYR A 78 39.91 -8.37 4.16
CA TYR A 78 38.51 -8.74 4.06
C TYR A 78 37.73 -7.66 3.29
N ASP A 79 36.55 -8.02 2.81
CA ASP A 79 35.60 -7.08 2.24
C ASP A 79 34.57 -6.65 3.28
N ASP A 80 34.46 -5.33 3.50
CA ASP A 80 33.52 -4.74 4.46
C ASP A 80 32.11 -4.50 3.89
N GLN A 81 31.81 -5.00 2.69
CA GLN A 81 30.51 -4.78 2.08
C GLN A 81 29.42 -5.40 2.96
N SER A 82 28.74 -4.53 3.71
CA SER A 82 27.47 -4.86 4.35
C SER A 82 26.50 -5.25 3.24
N SER A 83 25.99 -6.47 3.30
CA SER A 83 24.97 -6.96 2.36
C SER A 83 23.68 -6.12 2.37
N ALA A 84 23.53 -5.25 3.38
CA ALA A 84 22.53 -4.20 3.43
C ALA A 84 23.21 -2.83 3.61
N GLN A 85 23.14 -1.98 2.60
CA GLN A 85 23.43 -0.56 2.75
C GLN A 85 22.16 0.13 3.26
N ALA A 86 22.19 0.62 4.50
CA ALA A 86 21.11 1.46 5.01
C ALA A 86 21.15 2.80 4.26
N VAL A 87 20.06 3.14 3.56
CA VAL A 87 19.90 4.50 3.02
C VAL A 87 19.48 5.40 4.17
N THR A 88 20.43 6.11 4.76
CA THR A 88 20.13 7.16 5.76
C THR A 88 19.76 8.44 5.01
N GLY A 89 18.47 8.68 4.81
CA GLY A 89 17.96 9.87 4.14
C GLY A 89 16.58 9.65 3.53
N THR A 90 16.06 10.70 2.90
CA THR A 90 14.81 10.61 2.14
C THR A 90 15.12 10.07 0.75
N VAL A 91 14.48 8.97 0.36
CA VAL A 91 14.47 8.53 -1.04
C VAL A 91 13.45 9.39 -1.78
N GLY A 92 13.95 10.33 -2.58
CA GLY A 92 13.11 11.08 -3.52
C GLY A 92 12.66 10.15 -4.64
N LEU A 93 11.35 9.93 -4.76
CA LEU A 93 10.76 9.26 -5.91
C LEU A 93 10.14 10.34 -6.80
N ASP A 94 10.70 10.54 -7.98
CA ASP A 94 10.09 11.40 -9.00
C ASP A 94 9.00 10.63 -9.77
N PRO A 95 8.12 11.32 -10.51
CA PRO A 95 7.07 10.66 -11.28
C PRO A 95 7.59 9.63 -12.30
N ALA A 96 8.78 9.81 -12.88
CA ALA A 96 9.34 8.85 -13.83
C ALA A 96 9.80 7.56 -13.13
N SER A 97 10.38 7.68 -11.93
CA SER A 97 10.75 6.54 -11.09
C SER A 97 9.52 5.76 -10.62
N LEU A 98 8.42 6.46 -10.30
CA LEU A 98 7.13 5.84 -9.95
C LEU A 98 6.48 5.11 -11.13
N LEU A 99 6.60 5.64 -12.35
CA LEU A 99 6.09 5.01 -13.57
C LEU A 99 6.86 3.74 -13.95
N ALA A 100 8.12 3.62 -13.55
CA ALA A 100 8.93 2.43 -13.76
C ALA A 100 8.56 1.26 -12.81
N LEU A 101 7.77 1.52 -11.75
CA LEU A 101 7.23 0.47 -10.89
C LEU A 101 5.92 -0.05 -11.49
N GLU A 102 5.99 -1.22 -12.13
CA GLU A 102 4.93 -1.78 -12.99
C GLU A 102 3.62 -2.15 -12.27
N ASN A 103 3.60 -2.18 -10.92
CA ASN A 103 2.38 -2.45 -10.15
C ASN A 103 2.37 -1.68 -8.82
N VAL A 104 1.91 -0.43 -8.83
CA VAL A 104 1.71 0.36 -7.61
C VAL A 104 0.28 0.18 -7.09
N THR A 105 0.03 -0.87 -6.31
CA THR A 105 -1.13 -0.90 -5.42
C THR A 105 -0.82 -0.06 -4.18
N VAL A 106 -1.22 1.22 -4.20
CA VAL A 106 -1.11 2.08 -3.01
C VAL A 106 -2.17 1.66 -1.99
N THR A 107 -1.74 1.10 -0.86
CA THR A 107 -2.60 1.00 0.33
C THR A 107 -2.55 2.33 1.07
N ILE A 108 -3.62 3.10 0.98
CA ILE A 108 -3.69 4.41 1.63
C ILE A 108 -4.07 4.19 3.11
N GLY A 109 -3.11 4.43 4.01
CA GLY A 109 -3.36 4.43 5.46
C GLY A 109 -4.21 5.62 5.90
N SER A 110 -4.78 5.54 7.12
CA SER A 110 -5.80 6.46 7.64
C SER A 110 -5.43 7.95 7.74
N ASN A 111 -4.17 8.33 7.49
CA ASN A 111 -3.69 9.70 7.61
C ASN A 111 -3.15 10.20 6.28
N ILE A 112 -4.02 10.84 5.50
CA ILE A 112 -3.63 11.60 4.31
C ILE A 112 -3.55 13.07 4.71
N TYR A 113 -2.33 13.62 4.71
CA TYR A 113 -2.12 15.05 4.83
C TYR A 113 -2.24 15.69 3.44
N GLY A 114 -3.44 15.73 2.86
CA GLY A 114 -3.66 16.26 1.51
C GLY A 114 -5.03 15.94 0.91
N THR A 115 -5.26 16.42 -0.33
CA THR A 115 -6.48 16.13 -1.10
C THR A 115 -6.35 14.84 -1.90
N VAL A 116 -7.36 13.98 -1.84
CA VAL A 116 -7.48 12.82 -2.75
C VAL A 116 -8.47 13.17 -3.85
N THR A 117 -7.99 13.22 -5.09
CA THR A 117 -8.85 13.42 -6.27
C THR A 117 -9.14 12.08 -6.92
N ILE A 118 -10.41 11.67 -6.93
CA ILE A 118 -10.87 10.50 -7.68
C ILE A 118 -11.53 11.02 -8.96
N SER A 119 -10.80 10.98 -10.08
CA SER A 119 -11.26 11.52 -11.37
C SER A 119 -12.18 10.59 -12.15
N ASN A 120 -12.33 9.34 -11.71
CA ASN A 120 -13.06 8.30 -12.44
C ASN A 120 -14.35 7.85 -11.74
N LEU A 121 -14.99 8.74 -10.98
CA LEU A 121 -16.36 8.47 -10.55
C LEU A 121 -17.28 8.55 -11.78
N PRO A 122 -18.11 7.52 -12.06
CA PRO A 122 -19.05 7.59 -13.18
C PRO A 122 -20.03 8.74 -12.96
N ALA A 123 -20.33 9.49 -14.03
CA ALA A 123 -21.26 10.62 -14.01
C ALA A 123 -22.71 10.20 -13.65
N THR A 124 -22.99 8.90 -13.65
CA THR A 124 -24.28 8.34 -13.27
C THR A 124 -24.05 7.11 -12.39
N GLN A 125 -24.71 7.08 -11.23
CA GLN A 125 -24.69 5.96 -10.32
C GLN A 125 -26.08 5.33 -10.32
N ALA A 126 -26.16 4.05 -10.62
CA ALA A 126 -27.43 3.34 -10.59
C ALA A 126 -27.91 3.23 -9.14
N ILE A 127 -29.12 3.71 -8.87
CA ILE A 127 -29.81 3.44 -7.61
C ILE A 127 -30.52 2.09 -7.79
N SER A 128 -30.04 1.05 -7.09
CA SER A 128 -30.77 -0.22 -7.01
C SER A 128 -31.73 -0.14 -5.83
N GLY A 129 -33.03 -0.09 -6.11
CA GLY A 129 -34.07 0.02 -5.09
C GLY A 129 -35.42 0.39 -5.68
N THR A 130 -36.47 0.30 -4.86
CA THR A 130 -37.80 0.80 -5.23
C THR A 130 -37.91 2.27 -4.82
N VAL A 131 -38.18 3.14 -5.78
CA VAL A 131 -38.55 4.54 -5.49
C VAL A 131 -40.06 4.58 -5.29
N THR A 132 -40.50 4.74 -4.05
CA THR A 132 -41.92 4.99 -3.75
C THR A 132 -42.18 6.48 -3.88
N ALA A 133 -42.82 6.90 -4.97
CA ALA A 133 -43.38 8.24 -5.04
C ALA A 133 -44.59 8.30 -4.10
N ASN A 134 -44.47 9.03 -2.98
CA ASN A 134 -45.63 9.36 -2.17
C ASN A 134 -46.40 10.46 -2.91
N THR A 135 -47.22 10.06 -3.87
CA THR A 135 -48.19 10.96 -4.48
C THR A 135 -49.20 11.30 -3.40
N SER A 136 -49.01 12.46 -2.76
CA SER A 136 -50.03 13.09 -1.94
C SER A 136 -51.14 13.54 -2.88
N PHE A 137 -51.90 12.58 -3.40
CA PHE A 137 -53.21 12.84 -3.94
C PHE A 137 -54.00 13.38 -2.76
N GLY A 138 -54.17 14.70 -2.70
CA GLY A 138 -54.95 15.34 -1.65
C GLY A 138 -56.24 14.56 -1.45
N SER A 139 -56.74 14.52 -0.22
CA SER A 139 -57.92 13.76 0.22
C SER A 139 -59.18 13.91 -0.66
N SER A 140 -59.18 14.81 -1.66
CA SER A 140 -60.21 14.94 -2.68
C SER A 140 -60.20 13.86 -3.78
N LEU A 141 -59.05 13.23 -4.11
CA LEU A 141 -59.03 12.17 -5.15
C LEU A 141 -59.43 10.78 -4.61
N GLY A 142 -59.22 10.52 -3.31
CA GLY A 142 -59.80 9.35 -2.65
C GLY A 142 -61.34 9.40 -2.65
N LEU A 143 -61.91 10.60 -2.59
CA LEU A 143 -63.35 10.83 -2.71
C LEU A 143 -63.84 10.90 -4.17
N ALA A 144 -62.99 11.19 -5.15
CA ALA A 144 -63.39 11.31 -6.55
C ALA A 144 -63.54 9.96 -7.27
N ILE A 145 -63.11 8.86 -6.67
CA ILE A 145 -63.13 7.51 -7.27
C ILE A 145 -64.08 6.55 -6.53
N GLU A 146 -64.61 6.95 -5.37
CA GLU A 146 -65.67 6.23 -4.67
C GLU A 146 -67.02 6.82 -5.01
N GLN A 147 -67.90 6.02 -5.65
CA GLN A 147 -69.28 6.41 -5.79
C GLN A 147 -69.95 6.38 -4.42
N VAL A 148 -70.57 7.49 -4.03
CA VAL A 148 -71.59 7.51 -2.97
C VAL A 148 -72.90 7.17 -3.66
N ASP A 149 -73.55 6.08 -3.28
CA ASP A 149 -74.91 5.80 -3.77
C ASP A 149 -75.91 6.80 -3.15
N ASP A 150 -77.13 6.86 -3.68
CA ASP A 150 -78.20 7.75 -3.18
C ASP A 150 -78.58 7.46 -1.71
N SER A 151 -78.04 6.40 -1.11
CA SER A 151 -78.21 6.01 0.29
C SER A 151 -77.02 6.38 1.18
N GLY A 152 -75.97 7.02 0.64
CA GLY A 152 -74.81 7.47 1.40
C GLY A 152 -73.73 6.40 1.63
N ASN A 153 -73.82 5.24 0.98
CA ASN A 153 -72.80 4.20 1.13
C ASN A 153 -71.57 4.52 0.27
N VAL A 154 -70.40 4.57 0.91
CA VAL A 154 -69.08 4.64 0.27
C VAL A 154 -68.50 3.24 0.10
N GLY A 155 -67.90 2.94 -1.06
CA GLY A 155 -67.13 1.69 -1.25
C GLY A 155 -67.31 0.98 -2.59
N GLN A 156 -68.16 1.47 -3.50
CA GLN A 156 -68.14 0.99 -4.89
C GLN A 156 -66.91 1.53 -5.62
N LYS A 157 -65.99 0.62 -5.97
CA LYS A 157 -64.80 0.95 -6.76
C LYS A 157 -65.20 1.16 -8.22
N ILE A 158 -65.08 2.40 -8.70
CA ILE A 158 -65.27 2.70 -10.13
C ILE A 158 -63.96 2.43 -10.87
N ALA A 159 -64.02 1.71 -11.99
CA ALA A 159 -62.90 1.65 -12.91
C ALA A 159 -62.80 2.99 -13.67
N VAL A 160 -61.80 3.81 -13.35
CA VAL A 160 -61.57 5.10 -14.01
C VAL A 160 -60.31 5.03 -14.85
N GLN A 161 -60.43 5.29 -16.15
CA GLN A 161 -59.27 5.52 -17.02
C GLN A 161 -58.89 7.00 -16.92
N LEU A 162 -57.67 7.27 -16.46
CA LEU A 162 -57.13 8.64 -16.42
C LEU A 162 -56.61 9.03 -17.78
N TYR A 163 -56.91 10.25 -18.22
CA TYR A 163 -56.40 10.85 -19.45
C TYR A 163 -55.54 12.07 -19.12
N ASN A 164 -54.48 12.31 -19.88
CA ASN A 164 -53.67 13.52 -19.79
C ASN A 164 -54.43 14.74 -20.40
N PRO A 165 -53.92 15.98 -20.29
CA PRO A 165 -54.57 17.15 -20.87
C PRO A 165 -54.75 17.10 -22.39
N THR A 166 -54.05 16.21 -23.09
CA THR A 166 -54.19 15.98 -24.53
C THR A 166 -55.17 14.85 -24.86
N GLY A 167 -55.86 14.28 -23.87
CA GLY A 167 -56.89 13.25 -24.04
C GLY A 167 -56.35 11.84 -24.28
N LEU A 168 -55.06 11.57 -23.99
CA LEU A 168 -54.46 10.24 -24.08
C LEU A 168 -54.46 9.51 -22.72
N PRO A 169 -54.70 8.19 -22.67
CA PRO A 169 -54.71 7.48 -21.40
C PRO A 169 -53.34 7.55 -20.73
N VAL A 170 -53.30 7.91 -19.45
CA VAL A 170 -52.08 7.93 -18.65
C VAL A 170 -51.53 6.50 -18.58
N GLY A 171 -50.26 6.32 -19.00
CA GLY A 171 -49.59 5.02 -19.06
C GLY A 171 -49.73 4.28 -20.41
N ALA A 172 -50.57 4.74 -21.34
CA ALA A 172 -50.73 4.10 -22.66
C ALA A 172 -49.66 4.53 -23.68
N SER A 173 -48.96 5.64 -23.46
CA SER A 173 -48.04 6.21 -24.46
C SER A 173 -46.57 5.79 -24.30
N GLY A 174 -46.22 4.91 -23.35
CA GLY A 174 -44.81 4.60 -23.06
C GLY A 174 -44.01 5.79 -22.51
N GLU A 175 -44.66 6.93 -22.32
CA GLU A 175 -44.09 8.15 -21.76
C GLU A 175 -43.85 7.95 -20.26
N THR A 176 -42.62 8.22 -19.84
CA THR A 176 -42.23 8.16 -18.44
C THR A 176 -43.04 9.21 -17.67
N LEU A 177 -43.80 8.82 -16.65
CA LEU A 177 -44.41 9.80 -15.75
C LEU A 177 -43.29 10.51 -15.00
N ALA A 178 -43.08 11.79 -15.30
CA ALA A 178 -42.11 12.60 -14.59
C ALA A 178 -42.53 12.71 -13.11
N VAL A 179 -41.71 12.18 -12.21
CA VAL A 179 -41.83 12.49 -10.78
C VAL A 179 -41.29 13.91 -10.59
N SER A 180 -42.17 14.89 -10.44
CA SER A 180 -41.76 16.25 -10.06
C SER A 180 -41.61 16.32 -8.54
N GLY A 181 -40.39 16.58 -8.06
CA GLY A 181 -40.10 16.68 -6.63
C GLY A 181 -38.62 16.49 -6.31
N THR A 182 -38.27 16.64 -5.04
CA THR A 182 -36.94 16.31 -4.52
C THR A 182 -36.91 14.84 -4.10
N VAL A 183 -35.89 14.10 -4.56
CA VAL A 183 -35.60 12.75 -4.03
C VAL A 183 -34.73 12.92 -2.79
N THR A 184 -35.28 12.67 -1.60
CA THR A 184 -34.48 12.54 -0.39
C THR A 184 -33.88 11.14 -0.36
N ILE A 185 -32.58 11.04 -0.62
CA ILE A 185 -31.83 9.82 -0.31
C ILE A 185 -31.65 9.79 1.21
N GLY A 186 -31.94 8.66 1.85
CA GLY A 186 -31.61 8.45 3.27
C GLY A 186 -30.11 8.58 3.52
N SER A 187 -29.63 8.26 4.73
CA SER A 187 -28.20 8.25 5.02
C SER A 187 -27.46 7.47 3.93
N LEU A 188 -26.66 8.16 3.12
CA LEU A 188 -25.71 7.51 2.21
C LEU A 188 -24.86 6.53 3.05
N PRO A 189 -24.36 5.43 2.47
CA PRO A 189 -23.26 4.70 3.10
C PRO A 189 -22.25 5.74 3.57
N ALA A 190 -21.90 5.72 4.86
CA ALA A 190 -21.16 6.81 5.48
C ALA A 190 -19.96 7.18 4.61
N ILE A 191 -20.04 8.31 3.92
CA ILE A 191 -18.90 8.89 3.24
C ILE A 191 -18.05 9.44 4.38
N SER A 192 -17.02 8.71 4.79
CA SER A 192 -16.04 9.24 5.73
C SER A 192 -15.20 10.26 4.98
N GLY A 193 -15.65 11.51 4.97
CA GLY A 193 -14.99 12.61 4.30
C GLY A 193 -15.79 13.91 4.45
N THR A 194 -15.09 15.04 4.39
CA THR A 194 -15.70 16.37 4.40
C THR A 194 -16.33 16.68 3.05
N VAL A 195 -17.63 17.01 3.05
CA VAL A 195 -18.31 17.56 1.86
C VAL A 195 -18.19 19.08 1.91
N THR A 196 -17.42 19.66 0.99
CA THR A 196 -17.36 21.11 0.80
C THR A 196 -18.43 21.55 -0.19
N ALA A 197 -19.52 22.14 0.31
CA ALA A 197 -20.51 22.80 -0.53
C ALA A 197 -20.01 24.21 -0.88
N ASN A 198 -19.79 24.49 -2.17
CA ASN A 198 -19.45 25.82 -2.62
C ASN A 198 -20.75 26.63 -2.74
N LEU A 199 -21.13 27.35 -1.68
CA LEU A 199 -22.28 28.25 -1.72
C LEU A 199 -21.90 29.45 -2.59
N GLY A 200 -22.37 29.47 -3.84
CA GLY A 200 -22.29 30.64 -4.70
C GLY A 200 -22.86 31.84 -3.96
N GLY A 201 -22.02 32.87 -3.77
CA GLY A 201 -22.29 33.96 -2.84
C GLY A 201 -23.64 34.62 -3.05
N ILE A 202 -24.44 34.67 -1.99
CA ILE A 202 -25.56 35.61 -1.91
C ILE A 202 -24.96 37.01 -1.71
N ALA A 203 -24.87 37.80 -2.79
CA ALA A 203 -24.63 39.22 -2.68
C ALA A 203 -25.88 39.84 -2.03
N GLY A 204 -25.79 40.17 -0.74
CA GLY A 204 -26.84 40.88 -0.01
C GLY A 204 -27.02 42.30 -0.55
N GLY A 205 -28.27 42.66 -0.84
CA GLY A 205 -28.74 44.04 -1.00
C GLY A 205 -29.36 44.58 0.29
#